data_AF-A0A3T0HSD2-F1
#
_entry.id   AF-A0A3T0HSD2-F1
#
_cell.length_a   1.000
_cell.length_b   1.000
_cell.length_c   1.000
_cell.angle_alpha   90.00
_cell.angle_beta   90.00
_cell.angle_gamma   90.00
#
_symmetry.space_group_name_H-M   'P 1'
#
loop_
_entity.id
_entity.type
_entity.pdbx_description
1 polymer ?
#
loop_
_entity_poly.entity_id
_entity_poly.type
_entity_poly.pdbx_seq_one_letter_code
_entity_poly.pdbx_strand_id
1 'polypeptide(L)'
;MFGNILWTIYLGILGTIAIGYLLKGKYKTFLAKVDFVVSIITWIGLFGYVTNTQILNPLVWKFVFFGGLLWDVIFGMFFNHHYDDESIDEIPPNVRFIIVAVSLVILVGPLYYGLFKYAF
;
A
#
# COMPACT_ATOMS: atom_id res chain seq x y z
N MET A 1 -4.35 -24.40 2.91
CA MET A 1 -2.87 -24.39 2.88
C MET A 1 -2.32 -23.52 1.74
N PHE A 2 -2.78 -23.67 0.48
CA PHE A 2 -2.34 -22.81 -0.65
C PHE A 2 -2.73 -21.32 -0.55
N GLY A 3 -3.88 -20.99 0.04
CA GLY A 3 -4.31 -19.60 0.21
C GLY A 3 -3.30 -18.74 0.99
N ASN A 4 -2.69 -19.29 2.03
CA ASN A 4 -1.67 -18.58 2.82
C ASN A 4 -0.36 -18.36 2.04
N ILE A 5 -0.01 -19.25 1.11
CA ILE A 5 1.24 -19.12 0.34
C ILE A 5 1.19 -17.90 -0.58
N LEU A 6 0.08 -17.66 -1.27
CA LEU A 6 -0.08 -16.49 -2.14
C LEU A 6 -0.03 -15.18 -1.35
N TRP A 7 -0.68 -15.14 -0.19
CA TRP A 7 -0.62 -13.99 0.69
C TRP A 7 0.79 -13.72 1.25
N THR A 8 1.52 -14.77 1.63
CA THR A 8 2.92 -14.65 2.09
C THR A 8 3.84 -14.16 0.97
N ILE A 9 3.69 -14.66 -0.25
CA ILE A 9 4.43 -14.17 -1.42
C ILE A 9 4.13 -12.69 -1.65
N TYR A 10 2.85 -12.32 -1.62
CA TYR A 10 2.41 -10.95 -1.80
C TYR A 10 2.96 -10.00 -0.72
N LEU A 11 2.93 -10.40 0.56
CA LEU A 11 3.58 -9.66 1.65
C LEU A 11 5.08 -9.44 1.38
N GLY A 12 5.78 -10.48 0.91
CA GLY A 12 7.19 -10.41 0.55
C GLY A 12 7.47 -9.44 -0.61
N ILE A 13 6.63 -9.44 -1.64
CA ILE A 13 6.73 -8.51 -2.77
C ILE A 13 6.55 -7.06 -2.28
N LEU A 14 5.48 -6.78 -1.52
CA LEU A 14 5.23 -5.44 -0.98
C LEU A 14 6.40 -4.95 -0.11
N GLY A 15 6.90 -5.81 0.79
CA GLY A 15 8.04 -5.49 1.65
C GLY A 15 9.32 -5.22 0.85
N THR A 16 9.60 -6.03 -0.18
CA THR A 16 10.79 -5.87 -1.03
C THR A 16 10.74 -4.56 -1.81
N ILE A 17 9.58 -4.21 -2.36
CA ILE A 17 9.37 -2.92 -3.05
C ILE A 17 9.60 -1.78 -2.06
N ALA A 18 8.95 -1.81 -0.89
CA ALA A 18 9.06 -0.77 0.11
C ALA A 18 10.52 -0.52 0.57
N ILE A 19 11.28 -1.60 0.82
CA ILE A 19 12.71 -1.54 1.15
C ILE A 19 13.52 -1.00 -0.03
N GLY A 20 13.25 -1.44 -1.26
CA GLY A 20 13.92 -0.94 -2.46
C GLY A 20 13.74 0.57 -2.64
N TYR A 21 12.53 1.09 -2.41
CA TYR A 21 12.25 2.53 -2.41
C TYR A 21 12.97 3.28 -1.28
N LEU A 22 13.05 2.67 -0.09
CA LEU A 22 13.76 3.22 1.06
C LEU A 22 15.27 3.35 0.78
N LEU A 23 15.90 2.29 0.26
CA LEU A 23 17.33 2.25 -0.06
C LEU A 23 17.71 3.23 -1.18
N LYS A 24 16.81 3.45 -2.15
CA LYS A 24 16.98 4.47 -3.21
C LYS A 24 16.76 5.90 -2.72
N GLY A 25 16.38 6.09 -1.44
CA GLY A 25 16.13 7.41 -0.88
C GLY A 25 14.96 8.14 -1.53
N LYS A 26 13.97 7.42 -2.07
CA LYS A 26 12.81 8.02 -2.77
C LYS A 26 11.83 8.74 -1.83
N TYR A 27 11.93 8.55 -0.51
CA TYR A 27 11.09 9.22 0.51
C TYR A 27 11.71 10.55 1.00
N LYS A 28 12.02 11.47 0.08
CA LYS A 28 12.66 12.75 0.44
C LYS A 28 11.66 13.76 1.01
N THR A 29 10.46 13.81 0.42
CA THR A 29 9.43 14.77 0.78
C THR A 29 8.67 14.34 2.03
N PHE A 30 8.09 15.31 2.75
CA PHE A 30 7.26 15.01 3.93
C PHE A 30 6.08 14.10 3.58
N LEU A 31 5.39 14.37 2.46
CA LEU A 31 4.27 13.55 1.99
C LEU A 31 4.68 12.10 1.70
N ALA A 32 5.83 11.88 1.04
CA ALA A 32 6.32 10.54 0.75
C ALA A 32 6.69 9.78 2.04
N LYS A 33 7.17 10.47 3.08
CA LYS A 33 7.43 9.85 4.39
C LYS A 33 6.14 9.45 5.11
N VAL A 34 5.10 10.29 5.04
CA VAL A 34 3.78 9.95 5.61
C VAL A 34 3.20 8.74 4.89
N ASP A 35 3.25 8.74 3.57
CA ASP A 35 2.80 7.61 2.74
C ASP A 35 3.51 6.30 3.09
N PHE A 36 4.83 6.35 3.27
CA PHE A 36 5.60 5.20 3.72
C PHE A 36 5.16 4.68 5.10
N VAL A 37 4.88 5.58 6.04
CA VAL A 37 4.40 5.18 7.38
C VAL A 37 3.01 4.54 7.29
N VAL A 38 2.09 5.11 6.52
CA VAL A 38 0.75 4.53 6.28
C VAL A 38 0.90 3.14 5.66
N SER A 39 1.76 3.00 4.65
CA SER A 39 2.07 1.73 4.00
C SER A 39 2.63 0.68 4.96
N ILE A 40 3.51 1.06 5.90
CA ILE A 40 4.01 0.14 6.93
C ILE A 40 2.86 -0.32 7.83
N ILE A 41 2.00 0.59 8.26
CA ILE A 41 0.90 0.26 9.18
C ILE A 41 -0.09 -0.70 8.52
N THR A 42 -0.48 -0.45 7.27
CA THR A 42 -1.38 -1.32 6.52
C THR A 42 -0.73 -2.68 6.22
N TRP A 43 0.57 -2.70 5.93
CA TRP A 43 1.35 -3.93 5.77
C TRP A 43 1.44 -4.75 7.05
N ILE A 44 1.58 -4.13 8.23
CA ILE A 44 1.52 -4.84 9.53
C ILE A 44 0.13 -5.45 9.75
N GLY A 45 -0.94 -4.76 9.36
CA GLY A 45 -2.30 -5.31 9.45
C GLY A 45 -2.47 -6.53 8.55
N LEU A 46 -1.97 -6.47 7.32
CA LEU A 46 -1.94 -7.62 6.42
C LEU A 46 -1.06 -8.76 6.98
N PHE A 47 0.07 -8.45 7.60
CA PHE A 47 0.89 -9.47 8.27
C PHE A 47 0.12 -10.18 9.39
N GLY A 48 -0.61 -9.44 10.21
CA GLY A 48 -1.50 -10.00 11.23
C GLY A 48 -2.57 -10.93 10.66
N TYR A 49 -3.17 -10.54 9.53
CA TYR A 49 -4.11 -11.39 8.78
C TYR A 49 -3.47 -12.73 8.36
N VAL A 50 -2.33 -12.66 7.69
CA VAL A 50 -1.67 -13.84 7.10
C VAL A 50 -1.13 -14.80 8.16
N THR A 51 -0.64 -14.25 9.26
CA THR A 51 -0.13 -15.03 10.41
C THR A 51 -1.22 -15.43 11.39
N ASN A 52 -2.46 -15.00 11.17
CA ASN A 52 -3.59 -15.22 12.07
C ASN A 52 -3.27 -14.81 13.52
N THR A 53 -2.54 -13.69 13.67
CA THR A 53 -2.06 -13.17 14.94
C THR A 53 -2.73 -11.84 15.25
N GLN A 54 -3.39 -11.74 16.40
CA GLN A 54 -3.99 -10.49 16.87
C GLN A 54 -2.91 -9.55 17.43
N ILE A 55 -2.46 -8.59 16.62
CA ILE A 55 -1.42 -7.63 17.02
C ILE A 55 -2.00 -6.49 17.87
N LEU A 56 -3.10 -5.89 17.42
CA LEU A 56 -3.81 -4.78 18.08
C LEU A 56 -5.31 -5.07 18.15
N ASN A 57 -6.07 -4.28 18.90
CA ASN A 57 -7.52 -4.40 19.00
C ASN A 57 -8.19 -4.26 17.61
N PRO A 58 -9.23 -5.07 17.28
CA PRO A 58 -9.96 -4.97 16.00
C PRO A 58 -10.45 -3.55 15.67
N LEU A 59 -10.83 -2.75 16.67
CA LEU A 59 -11.25 -1.36 16.47
C LEU A 59 -10.16 -0.52 15.81
N VAL A 60 -8.89 -0.72 16.19
CA VAL A 60 -7.76 0.00 15.59
C VAL A 60 -7.64 -0.37 14.11
N TRP A 61 -7.77 -1.65 13.77
CA TRP A 61 -7.68 -2.12 12.39
C TRP A 61 -8.81 -1.60 11.50
N LYS A 62 -10.00 -1.36 12.06
CA LYS A 62 -11.08 -0.68 11.32
C LYS A 62 -10.73 0.76 10.97
N PHE A 63 -10.14 1.52 11.91
CA PHE A 63 -9.65 2.86 11.62
C PHE A 63 -8.50 2.85 10.62
N VAL A 64 -7.56 1.91 10.73
CA VAL A 64 -6.46 1.73 9.76
C VAL A 64 -7.02 1.38 8.37
N PHE A 65 -8.05 0.54 8.29
CA PHE A 65 -8.69 0.20 7.02
C PHE A 65 -9.28 1.44 6.32
N PHE A 66 -10.14 2.20 6.99
CA PHE A 66 -10.75 3.38 6.37
C PHE A 66 -9.74 4.50 6.14
N GLY A 67 -8.89 4.78 7.13
CA GLY A 67 -7.90 5.85 7.06
C GLY A 67 -6.81 5.58 6.03
N GLY A 68 -6.30 4.35 5.99
CA GLY A 68 -5.34 3.92 4.98
C GLY A 68 -5.95 3.97 3.58
N LEU A 69 -7.14 3.40 3.39
CA LEU A 69 -7.75 3.34 2.05
C LEU A 69 -8.02 4.75 1.51
N LEU A 70 -8.52 5.64 2.37
CA LEU A 70 -8.72 7.04 2.02
C LEU A 70 -7.39 7.71 1.65
N TRP A 71 -6.34 7.46 2.45
CA TRP A 71 -5.01 7.99 2.19
C TRP A 71 -4.47 7.51 0.84
N ASP A 72 -4.48 6.21 0.55
CA ASP A 72 -3.92 5.64 -0.68
C ASP A 72 -4.68 6.12 -1.93
N VAL A 73 -5.99 6.31 -1.83
CA VAL A 73 -6.80 6.91 -2.91
C VAL A 73 -6.44 8.37 -3.14
N ILE A 74 -6.33 9.17 -2.06
CA ILE A 74 -5.95 10.58 -2.16
C ILE A 74 -4.52 10.71 -2.71
N PHE A 75 -3.59 9.91 -2.18
CA PHE A 75 -2.18 9.94 -2.56
C PHE A 75 -1.98 9.48 -4.01
N GLY A 76 -2.61 8.38 -4.40
CA GLY A 76 -2.55 7.85 -5.76
C GLY A 76 -3.14 8.79 -6.81
N MET A 77 -4.24 9.49 -6.50
CA MET A 77 -4.88 10.39 -7.47
C MET A 77 -4.27 11.79 -7.50
N PHE A 78 -3.90 12.37 -6.35
CA PHE A 78 -3.52 13.78 -6.28
C PHE A 78 -2.02 14.00 -6.08
N PHE A 79 -1.28 13.05 -5.49
CA PHE A 79 0.11 13.26 -5.06
C PHE A 79 1.15 12.41 -5.80
N ASN A 80 0.73 11.62 -6.78
CA ASN A 80 1.58 10.71 -7.57
C ASN A 80 2.63 11.39 -8.50
N HIS A 81 2.90 12.68 -8.31
CA HIS A 81 4.00 13.44 -8.93
C HIS A 81 5.23 13.58 -8.00
N HIS A 82 5.13 13.17 -6.73
CA HIS A 82 6.15 13.49 -5.71
C HIS A 82 7.25 12.44 -5.53
N TYR A 83 7.12 11.27 -6.16
CA TYR A 83 8.26 10.38 -6.35
C TYR A 83 8.96 10.86 -7.61
N ASP A 84 10.01 11.67 -7.48
CA ASP A 84 10.90 12.18 -8.55
C ASP A 84 11.20 11.10 -9.60
N ASP A 85 10.29 10.89 -10.54
CA ASP A 85 10.39 9.90 -11.59
C ASP A 85 10.03 10.64 -12.87
N GLU A 86 11.05 11.30 -13.42
CA GLU A 86 10.97 12.12 -14.64
C GLU A 86 10.35 11.35 -15.81
N SER A 87 10.33 10.02 -15.75
CA SER A 87 9.69 9.12 -16.73
C SER A 87 8.16 9.16 -16.72
N ILE A 88 7.52 9.63 -15.63
CA ILE A 88 6.05 9.66 -15.51
C ILE A 88 5.45 10.90 -16.20
N ASP A 89 6.21 11.99 -16.31
CA ASP A 89 5.75 13.23 -16.94
C ASP A 89 5.70 13.14 -18.47
N GLU A 90 6.38 12.14 -19.07
CA GLU A 90 6.30 11.83 -20.51
C GLU A 90 5.02 11.05 -20.90
N ILE A 91 4.27 10.54 -19.92
CA ILE A 91 3.08 9.70 -20.15
C ILE A 91 1.83 10.58 -20.28
N PRO A 92 0.98 10.38 -21.32
CA PRO A 92 -0.27 11.13 -21.46
C PRO A 92 -1.17 11.01 -20.23
N PRO A 93 -1.86 12.09 -19.81
CA PRO A 93 -2.68 12.11 -18.59
C PRO A 93 -3.71 10.96 -18.49
N ASN A 94 -4.36 10.62 -19.60
CA ASN A 94 -5.36 9.55 -19.65
C ASN A 94 -4.74 8.15 -19.40
N VAL A 95 -3.56 7.91 -19.97
CA VAL A 95 -2.83 6.63 -19.80
C VAL A 95 -2.31 6.52 -18.38
N ARG A 96 -1.82 7.63 -17.81
CA ARG A 96 -1.38 7.69 -16.42
C ARG A 96 -2.51 7.37 -15.44
N PHE A 97 -3.70 7.94 -15.65
CA PHE A 97 -4.88 7.62 -14.84
C PHE A 97 -5.20 6.12 -14.88
N ILE A 98 -5.14 5.48 -16.06
CA ILE A 98 -5.35 4.04 -16.20
C ILE A 98 -4.27 3.25 -15.45
N ILE A 99 -3.00 3.63 -15.57
CA ILE A 99 -1.89 2.96 -14.86
C ILE A 99 -2.11 3.02 -13.34
N VAL A 100 -2.48 4.19 -12.81
CA VAL A 100 -2.77 4.37 -11.38
C VAL A 100 -4.00 3.57 -10.95
N ALA A 101 -5.07 3.58 -11.73
CA ALA A 101 -6.27 2.82 -11.41
C ALA A 101 -5.97 1.31 -11.39
N VAL A 102 -5.22 0.82 -12.38
CA VAL A 102 -4.81 -0.59 -12.45
C VAL A 102 -3.86 -0.96 -11.32
N SER A 103 -2.91 -0.09 -10.96
CA SER A 103 -2.01 -0.34 -9.83
C SER A 103 -2.77 -0.34 -8.50
N LEU A 104 -3.73 0.57 -8.29
CA LEU A 104 -4.60 0.53 -7.12
C LEU A 104 -5.39 -0.79 -7.05
N VAL A 105 -5.93 -1.28 -8.15
CA VAL A 105 -6.68 -2.55 -8.13
C VAL A 105 -5.78 -3.75 -7.86
N ILE A 106 -4.62 -3.84 -8.52
CA ILE A 106 -3.76 -5.04 -8.48
C ILE A 106 -2.86 -5.05 -7.23
N LEU A 107 -2.23 -3.92 -6.90
CA LEU A 107 -1.30 -3.81 -5.77
C LEU A 107 -1.99 -3.40 -4.48
N VAL A 108 -3.04 -2.58 -4.52
CA VAL A 108 -3.67 -2.04 -3.31
C VAL A 108 -4.97 -2.79 -2.96
N GLY A 109 -5.69 -3.32 -3.95
CA GLY A 109 -6.90 -4.11 -3.75
C GLY A 109 -6.72 -5.32 -2.82
N PRO A 110 -5.75 -6.22 -3.06
CA PRO A 110 -5.50 -7.36 -2.18
C PRO A 110 -5.11 -6.93 -0.76
N LEU A 111 -4.30 -5.88 -0.60
CA LEU A 111 -3.91 -5.33 0.70
C LEU A 111 -5.14 -4.99 1.54
N TYR A 112 -6.06 -4.19 0.99
CA TYR A 112 -7.26 -3.79 1.72
C TYR A 112 -8.28 -4.91 1.88
N TYR A 113 -8.33 -5.88 0.95
CA TYR A 113 -9.14 -7.08 1.16
C TYR A 113 -8.66 -7.90 2.37
N GLY A 114 -7.33 -8.11 2.49
CA GLY A 114 -6.75 -8.80 3.64
C GLY A 114 -6.95 -8.01 4.94
N LEU A 115 -6.75 -6.70 4.88
CA LEU A 115 -6.95 -5.81 6.02
C LEU A 115 -8.42 -5.76 6.47
N PHE A 116 -9.38 -5.78 5.53
CA PHE A 116 -10.81 -5.89 5.83
C PHE A 116 -11.12 -7.19 6.58
N LYS A 117 -10.61 -8.33 6.09
CA LYS A 117 -10.78 -9.64 6.75
C LYS A 117 -10.13 -9.75 8.12
N TYR A 118 -9.18 -8.88 8.42
CA TYR A 118 -8.51 -8.82 9.72
C TYR A 118 -9.18 -7.85 10.70
N ALA A 119 -9.81 -6.80 10.18
CA ALA A 119 -10.51 -5.81 10.98
C ALA A 119 -11.96 -6.19 11.35
N PHE A 120 -12.63 -7.03 10.55
CA PHE A 120 -14.04 -7.40 10.67
C PHE A 120 -14.22 -8.92 10.70
#